data_AF-A0A671MU20-F1
#
_entry.id   AF-A0A671MU20-F1
#
_cell.length_a   1.000
_cell.length_b   1.000
_cell.length_c   1.000
_cell.angle_alpha   90.00
_cell.angle_beta   90.00
_cell.angle_gamma   90.00
#
_symmetry.space_group_name_H-M   'P 1'
#
loop_
_entity.id
_entity.type
_entity.pdbx_description
1 polymer ?
#
loop_
_entity_poly.entity_id
_entity_poly.type
_entity_poly.pdbx_seq_one_letter_code
_entity_poly.pdbx_strand_id
1 'polypeptide(L)'
;TSTSSSTEPCIPHRNCTQLGLKTVRPGTATQDTLCDTENKEFNFNCSHQHTECHTDITLCEEAIFQFLASPPLASFPVERLSESLPGSKVDWKSVERLKKSCSPQQQALHLLRLWREQNKDQDKLLSIIQGVNHCERKVSRCASVKNLTLEDLLTLMESLPGEKVNEEDVQALVRSCPSQRYILQLLHLWKIQNRGQDLAKALSYSLRKLHLKGARRPLLKILKRISRIISASSIYRMYEKMIVNMIQDNTCFKTKLYND
;
A
#
# COMPACT_ATOMS: atom_id res chain seq x y z
N THR A 1 7.33 16.74 44.34
CA THR A 1 6.39 17.68 43.68
C THR A 1 7.06 18.16 42.41
N SER A 2 6.58 17.72 41.25
CA SER A 2 7.22 18.01 39.96
C SER A 2 6.24 18.77 39.07
N THR A 3 6.17 20.08 39.25
CA THR A 3 5.45 21.00 38.36
C THR A 3 6.34 21.30 37.16
N SER A 4 6.25 20.47 36.12
CA SER A 4 6.79 20.81 34.80
C SER A 4 5.75 21.67 34.06
N SER A 5 5.86 22.99 34.19
CA SER A 5 5.10 23.94 33.38
C SER A 5 5.81 24.12 32.04
N SER A 6 5.23 23.64 30.94
CA SER A 6 5.73 23.93 29.59
C SER A 6 5.49 25.40 29.27
N THR A 7 6.55 26.19 29.10
CA THR A 7 6.50 27.63 28.82
C THR A 7 6.36 27.98 27.33
N GLU A 8 6.08 27.00 26.47
CA GLU A 8 5.89 27.26 25.05
C GLU A 8 4.49 27.84 24.78
N PRO A 9 4.38 28.92 23.98
CA PRO A 9 3.10 29.55 23.67
C PRO A 9 2.21 28.57 22.88
N CYS A 10 0.96 28.44 23.31
CA CYS A 10 -0.04 27.62 22.61
C CYS A 10 -0.35 28.24 21.25
N ILE A 11 0.00 27.53 20.17
CA ILE A 11 -0.33 27.93 18.81
C ILE A 11 -1.76 27.47 18.49
N PRO A 12 -2.64 28.34 17.98
CA PRO A 12 -3.99 27.94 17.61
C PRO A 12 -3.96 26.91 16.47
N HIS A 13 -4.84 25.92 16.57
CA HIS A 13 -4.91 24.85 15.59
C HIS A 13 -5.36 25.34 14.20
N ARG A 14 -4.86 24.68 13.15
CA ARG A 14 -5.25 24.94 11.76
C ARG A 14 -6.76 24.80 11.57
N ASN A 15 -7.40 25.81 10.97
CA ASN A 15 -8.84 25.80 10.71
C ASN A 15 -9.13 25.29 9.29
N CYS A 16 -9.58 24.04 9.17
CA CYS A 16 -9.88 23.42 7.88
C CYS A 16 -11.03 24.12 7.13
N THR A 17 -12.04 24.61 7.85
CA THR A 17 -13.18 25.32 7.27
C THR A 17 -12.76 26.61 6.58
N GLN A 18 -11.77 27.32 7.15
CA GLN A 18 -11.22 28.54 6.53
C GLN A 18 -10.48 28.24 5.22
N LEU A 19 -9.99 27.02 5.06
CA LEU A 19 -9.33 26.53 3.85
C LEU A 19 -10.31 25.89 2.85
N GLY A 20 -11.62 25.87 3.15
CA GLY A 20 -12.62 25.18 2.34
C GLY A 20 -12.52 23.65 2.39
N LEU A 21 -11.79 23.10 3.37
CA LEU A 21 -11.54 21.66 3.53
C LEU A 21 -12.34 21.10 4.70
N LYS A 22 -12.70 19.82 4.65
CA LYS A 22 -13.35 19.15 5.78
C LYS A 22 -12.33 18.84 6.88
N THR A 23 -12.75 18.94 8.14
CA THR A 23 -11.91 18.48 9.25
C THR A 23 -11.97 16.96 9.34
N VAL A 24 -10.86 16.28 9.10
CA VAL A 24 -10.73 14.82 9.26
C VAL A 24 -10.49 14.48 10.72
N ARG A 25 -9.67 15.29 11.42
CA ARG A 25 -9.36 15.07 12.83
C ARG A 25 -9.16 16.39 13.57
N PRO A 26 -9.86 16.62 14.70
CA PRO A 26 -9.57 17.76 15.58
C PRO A 26 -8.15 17.70 16.15
N GLY A 27 -7.53 18.86 16.36
CA GLY A 27 -6.26 18.99 17.08
C GLY A 27 -6.37 18.61 18.56
N THR A 28 -5.23 18.29 19.17
CA THR A 28 -5.05 18.03 20.61
C THR A 28 -3.89 18.87 21.15
N ALA A 29 -3.67 18.86 22.46
CA ALA A 29 -2.58 19.62 23.10
C ALA A 29 -1.16 19.36 22.54
N THR A 30 -0.96 18.26 21.80
CA THR A 30 0.33 17.90 21.20
C THR A 30 0.29 17.75 19.68
N GLN A 31 -0.87 17.90 19.03
CA GLN A 31 -1.04 17.63 17.60
C GLN A 31 -2.03 18.61 16.96
N ASP A 32 -1.73 19.12 15.78
CA ASP A 32 -2.62 20.05 15.08
C ASP A 32 -3.84 19.37 14.44
N THR A 33 -4.81 20.16 13.97
CA THR A 33 -6.00 19.70 13.24
C THR A 33 -5.62 19.21 11.84
N LEU A 34 -6.18 18.06 11.44
CA LEU A 34 -5.94 17.45 10.13
C LEU A 34 -7.12 17.73 9.18
N CYS A 35 -6.81 18.30 8.02
CA CYS A 35 -7.77 18.71 6.99
C CYS A 35 -7.81 17.72 5.83
N ASP A 36 -8.98 17.58 5.22
CA ASP A 36 -9.28 16.69 4.11
C ASP A 36 -8.85 17.34 2.80
N THR A 37 -7.78 16.85 2.19
CA THR A 37 -7.20 17.38 0.94
C THR A 37 -7.86 16.75 -0.29
N GLU A 38 -9.19 16.72 -0.37
CA GLU A 38 -9.86 16.04 -1.48
C GLU A 38 -10.36 16.99 -2.59
N ASN A 39 -9.60 17.00 -3.68
CA ASN A 39 -10.15 16.65 -4.98
C ASN A 39 -9.69 15.22 -5.30
N LYS A 40 -10.56 14.21 -5.08
CA LYS A 40 -10.34 12.81 -5.49
C LYS A 40 -10.45 12.64 -7.02
N GLU A 41 -9.71 13.42 -7.79
CA GLU A 41 -9.22 12.85 -9.05
C GLU A 41 -8.10 11.90 -8.66
N PHE A 42 -8.24 10.61 -9.01
CA PHE A 42 -7.16 9.63 -8.92
C PHE A 42 -6.02 10.07 -9.87
N ASN A 43 -5.25 11.05 -9.43
CA ASN A 43 -4.12 11.59 -10.18
C ASN A 43 -2.94 10.68 -9.88
N PHE A 44 -2.91 9.52 -10.52
CA PHE A 44 -1.79 8.58 -10.41
C PHE A 44 -0.55 9.19 -11.06
N ASN A 45 0.27 9.93 -10.30
CA ASN A 45 1.66 10.12 -10.72
C ASN A 45 2.45 8.85 -10.41
N CYS A 46 3.06 8.27 -11.44
CA CYS A 46 4.09 7.24 -11.29
C CYS A 46 5.36 7.74 -10.58
N SER A 47 5.37 9.06 -10.31
CA SER A 47 6.20 9.79 -9.35
C SER A 47 5.31 10.28 -8.19
N HIS A 48 5.09 9.47 -7.16
CA HIS A 48 4.53 9.99 -5.91
C HIS A 48 5.42 9.65 -4.72
N GLN A 49 5.94 10.71 -4.10
CA GLN A 49 6.31 10.77 -2.71
C GLN A 49 5.02 11.03 -1.94
N HIS A 50 4.64 10.12 -1.04
CA HIS A 50 3.56 10.36 -0.12
C HIS A 50 4.10 10.22 1.30
N THR A 51 4.17 11.34 2.01
CA THR A 51 4.62 11.45 3.41
C THR A 51 3.46 11.73 4.37
N GLU A 52 2.21 11.74 3.86
CA GLU A 52 1.01 11.93 4.68
C GLU A 52 0.46 10.61 5.22
N CYS A 53 -0.20 10.67 6.39
CA CYS A 53 -0.78 9.49 7.00
C CYS A 53 -2.02 9.00 6.23
N HIS A 54 -1.84 8.07 5.31
CA HIS A 54 -2.96 7.45 4.60
C HIS A 54 -3.95 6.73 5.51
N THR A 55 -5.23 6.97 5.26
CA THR A 55 -6.34 6.22 5.85
C THR A 55 -6.46 4.83 5.27
N ASP A 56 -6.15 4.70 3.98
CA ASP A 56 -6.24 3.49 3.21
C ASP A 56 -4.82 2.94 2.98
N ILE A 57 -4.30 2.25 3.99
CA ILE A 57 -3.00 1.57 3.85
C ILE A 57 -3.24 0.29 3.07
N THR A 58 -2.72 0.21 1.85
CA THR A 58 -2.97 -0.91 0.94
C THR A 58 -1.78 -1.88 0.87
N LEU A 59 -1.22 -2.25 2.02
CA LEU A 59 -0.04 -3.13 2.09
C LEU A 59 -0.25 -4.49 1.44
N CYS A 60 -1.46 -5.04 1.52
CA CYS A 60 -1.79 -6.28 0.85
C CYS A 60 -1.98 -6.05 -0.65
N GLU A 61 -2.60 -4.95 -1.05
CA GLU A 61 -2.65 -4.56 -2.46
C GLU A 61 -1.23 -4.46 -3.05
N GLU A 62 -0.32 -3.78 -2.35
CA GLU A 62 1.07 -3.66 -2.77
C GLU A 62 1.76 -4.99 -2.86
N ALA A 63 1.62 -5.85 -1.85
CA ALA A 63 2.23 -7.18 -1.87
C ALA A 63 1.65 -8.06 -3.00
N ILE A 64 0.32 -8.05 -3.19
CA ILE A 64 -0.38 -8.93 -4.13
C ILE A 64 -0.21 -8.40 -5.55
N PHE A 65 -0.52 -7.14 -5.81
CA PHE A 65 -0.45 -6.59 -7.16
C PHE A 65 0.98 -6.45 -7.65
N GLN A 66 1.96 -6.22 -6.77
CA GLN A 66 3.35 -6.29 -7.21
C GLN A 66 3.78 -7.72 -7.52
N PHE A 67 3.32 -8.72 -6.75
CA PHE A 67 3.56 -10.12 -7.07
C PHE A 67 2.99 -10.44 -8.46
N LEU A 68 1.74 -10.04 -8.71
CA LEU A 68 1.08 -10.21 -10.01
C LEU A 68 1.81 -9.44 -11.12
N ALA A 69 2.24 -8.20 -10.85
CA ALA A 69 2.99 -7.36 -11.78
C ALA A 69 4.48 -7.75 -11.91
N SER A 70 4.92 -8.86 -11.30
CA SER A 70 6.22 -9.46 -11.61
C SER A 70 6.14 -10.20 -12.96
N PRO A 71 7.27 -10.61 -13.58
CA PRO A 71 7.22 -11.42 -14.80
C PRO A 71 6.49 -12.73 -14.46
N PRO A 72 5.23 -12.92 -14.93
CA PRO A 72 4.84 -12.86 -16.34
C PRO A 72 3.84 -11.76 -16.76
N LEU A 73 3.15 -11.04 -15.86
CA LEU A 73 2.13 -10.08 -16.34
C LEU A 73 2.75 -8.80 -16.91
N ALA A 74 3.86 -8.35 -16.34
CA ALA A 74 4.57 -7.17 -16.83
C ALA A 74 5.20 -7.34 -18.23
N SER A 75 5.20 -8.54 -18.80
CA SER A 75 5.65 -8.75 -20.19
C SER A 75 4.53 -8.52 -21.22
N PHE A 76 3.26 -8.47 -20.80
CA PHE A 76 2.15 -8.17 -21.70
C PHE A 76 1.97 -6.65 -21.84
N PRO A 77 1.60 -6.16 -23.04
CA PRO A 77 1.16 -4.77 -23.21
C PRO A 77 -0.01 -4.44 -22.28
N VAL A 78 -0.01 -3.25 -21.69
CA VAL A 78 -1.01 -2.84 -20.69
C VAL A 78 -2.44 -2.83 -21.25
N GLU A 79 -2.61 -2.60 -22.54
CA GLU A 79 -3.89 -2.66 -23.25
C GLU A 79 -4.42 -4.08 -23.32
N ARG A 80 -3.55 -5.03 -23.69
CA ARG A 80 -3.90 -6.45 -23.75
C ARG A 80 -4.25 -6.97 -22.35
N LEU A 81 -3.51 -6.52 -21.34
CA LEU A 81 -3.81 -6.84 -19.94
C LEU A 81 -5.19 -6.26 -19.55
N SER A 82 -5.46 -5.00 -19.89
CA SER A 82 -6.75 -4.33 -19.61
C SER A 82 -7.94 -5.05 -20.27
N GLU A 83 -7.78 -5.45 -21.53
CA GLU A 83 -8.79 -6.20 -22.28
C GLU A 83 -9.04 -7.58 -21.68
N SER A 84 -8.03 -8.20 -21.08
CA SER A 84 -8.13 -9.56 -20.55
C SER A 84 -8.66 -9.62 -19.12
N LEU A 85 -8.55 -8.52 -18.36
CA LEU A 85 -9.10 -8.46 -17.01
C LEU A 85 -10.64 -8.55 -17.07
N PRO A 86 -11.28 -9.43 -16.29
CA PRO A 86 -12.74 -9.61 -16.31
C PRO A 86 -13.48 -8.46 -15.61
N GLY A 87 -14.81 -8.44 -15.75
CA GLY A 87 -15.67 -7.38 -15.24
C GLY A 87 -15.59 -6.09 -16.05
N SER A 88 -15.86 -4.97 -15.39
CA SER A 88 -15.81 -3.64 -16.01
C SER A 88 -14.36 -3.26 -16.34
N LYS A 89 -14.16 -2.84 -17.59
CA LYS A 89 -12.85 -2.45 -18.11
C LYS A 89 -12.40 -1.12 -17.53
N VAL A 90 -11.09 -0.97 -17.35
CA VAL A 90 -10.49 0.33 -17.04
C VAL A 90 -10.66 1.24 -18.25
N ASP A 91 -10.98 2.51 -18.00
CA ASP A 91 -11.19 3.49 -19.07
C ASP A 91 -9.93 3.67 -19.91
N TRP A 92 -10.12 3.86 -21.21
CA TRP A 92 -9.02 3.92 -22.16
C TRP A 92 -8.08 5.12 -21.91
N LYS A 93 -8.60 6.25 -21.39
CA LYS A 93 -7.81 7.45 -21.13
C LYS A 93 -6.79 7.19 -20.02
N SER A 94 -7.18 6.46 -18.98
CA SER A 94 -6.29 6.02 -17.91
C SER A 94 -5.23 5.05 -18.43
N VAL A 95 -5.61 4.08 -19.29
CA VAL A 95 -4.65 3.16 -19.91
C VAL A 95 -3.61 3.92 -20.74
N GLU A 96 -4.04 4.90 -21.56
CA GLU A 96 -3.12 5.70 -22.37
C GLU A 96 -2.18 6.55 -21.50
N ARG A 97 -2.68 7.11 -20.40
CA ARG A 97 -1.86 7.84 -19.42
C ARG A 97 -0.79 6.94 -18.82
N LEU A 98 -1.13 5.72 -18.38
CA LEU A 98 -0.17 4.77 -17.83
C LEU A 98 0.96 4.46 -18.81
N LYS A 99 0.65 4.29 -20.10
CA LYS A 99 1.66 4.06 -21.14
C LYS A 99 2.65 5.21 -21.26
N LYS A 100 2.16 6.45 -21.19
CA LYS A 100 2.98 7.66 -21.35
C LYS A 100 3.85 7.94 -20.14
N SER A 101 3.40 7.54 -18.94
CA SER A 101 3.95 8.06 -17.68
C SER A 101 4.71 7.03 -16.82
N CYS A 102 4.65 5.73 -17.14
CA CYS A 102 5.05 4.66 -16.22
C CYS A 102 5.86 3.56 -16.91
N SER A 103 6.76 2.89 -16.18
CA SER A 103 7.47 1.70 -16.67
C SER A 103 6.53 0.49 -16.83
N PRO A 104 6.88 -0.57 -17.60
CA PRO A 104 6.00 -1.72 -17.80
C PRO A 104 5.50 -2.39 -16.52
N GLN A 105 6.38 -2.54 -15.51
CA GLN A 105 6.00 -3.07 -14.21
C GLN A 105 5.01 -2.13 -13.48
N GLN A 106 5.24 -0.83 -13.56
CA GLN A 106 4.34 0.17 -12.98
C GLN A 106 3.00 0.19 -13.73
N GLN A 107 2.99 0.06 -15.05
CA GLN A 107 1.79 -0.01 -15.86
C GLN A 107 0.89 -1.16 -15.41
N ALA A 108 1.43 -2.38 -15.29
CA ALA A 108 0.68 -3.54 -14.82
C ALA A 108 0.14 -3.34 -13.40
N LEU A 109 0.97 -2.85 -12.48
CA LEU A 109 0.58 -2.56 -11.09
C LEU A 109 -0.56 -1.54 -11.01
N HIS A 110 -0.41 -0.39 -11.68
CA HIS A 110 -1.41 0.67 -11.64
C HIS A 110 -2.70 0.30 -12.38
N LEU A 111 -2.61 -0.50 -13.46
CA LEU A 111 -3.78 -1.04 -14.12
C LEU A 111 -4.59 -1.93 -13.17
N LEU A 112 -3.95 -2.82 -12.41
CA LEU A 112 -4.64 -3.67 -11.43
C LEU A 112 -5.34 -2.85 -10.34
N ARG A 113 -4.77 -1.71 -9.93
CA ARG A 113 -5.38 -0.77 -8.99
C ARG A 113 -6.63 -0.11 -9.54
N LEU A 114 -6.54 0.46 -10.75
CA LEU A 114 -7.67 1.07 -11.44
C LEU A 114 -8.79 0.04 -11.67
N TRP A 115 -8.41 -1.16 -12.08
CA TRP A 115 -9.33 -2.26 -12.30
C TRP A 115 -10.06 -2.67 -11.01
N ARG A 116 -9.35 -2.75 -9.88
CA ARG A 116 -9.96 -3.04 -8.57
C ARG A 116 -10.97 -1.96 -8.18
N GLU A 117 -10.61 -0.69 -8.32
CA GLU A 117 -11.49 0.43 -7.97
C GLU A 117 -12.75 0.45 -8.84
N GLN A 118 -12.60 0.24 -10.15
CA GLN A 118 -13.69 0.18 -11.10
C GLN A 118 -14.69 -0.97 -10.82
N ASN A 119 -14.22 -2.03 -10.15
CA ASN A 119 -15.00 -3.24 -9.86
C ASN A 119 -15.29 -3.43 -8.37
N LYS A 120 -15.05 -2.42 -7.53
CA LYS A 120 -15.16 -2.55 -6.05
C LYS A 120 -16.56 -2.93 -5.55
N ASP A 121 -17.60 -2.52 -6.27
CA ASP A 121 -19.01 -2.76 -5.92
C ASP A 121 -19.56 -4.06 -6.56
N GLN A 122 -18.72 -4.80 -7.30
CA GLN A 122 -19.11 -6.07 -7.89
C GLN A 122 -18.77 -7.21 -6.91
N ASP A 123 -19.67 -7.46 -5.96
CA ASP A 123 -19.52 -8.45 -4.87
C ASP A 123 -19.08 -9.86 -5.31
N LYS A 124 -19.35 -10.22 -6.57
CA LYS A 124 -19.06 -11.53 -7.17
C LYS A 124 -17.80 -11.56 -8.05
N LEU A 125 -17.10 -10.43 -8.22
CA LEU A 125 -16.01 -10.35 -9.19
C LEU A 125 -14.62 -10.61 -8.57
N LEU A 126 -13.98 -11.65 -9.11
CA LEU A 126 -12.75 -12.34 -8.72
C LEU A 126 -12.48 -12.55 -7.24
N SER A 127 -12.19 -13.81 -6.95
CA SER A 127 -11.45 -14.25 -5.77
C SER A 127 -10.24 -13.34 -5.46
N ILE A 128 -9.59 -12.73 -6.45
CA ILE A 128 -8.52 -11.73 -6.30
C ILE A 128 -8.93 -10.54 -5.43
N ILE A 129 -10.01 -9.82 -5.78
CA ILE A 129 -10.46 -8.64 -5.04
C ILE A 129 -10.86 -9.04 -3.61
N GLN A 130 -11.59 -10.16 -3.48
CA GLN A 130 -11.99 -10.69 -2.18
C GLN A 130 -10.77 -11.09 -1.33
N GLY A 131 -9.74 -11.68 -1.94
CA GLY A 131 -8.48 -12.07 -1.32
C GLY A 131 -7.70 -10.86 -0.81
N VAL A 132 -7.58 -9.80 -1.63
CA VAL A 132 -6.97 -8.53 -1.22
C VAL A 132 -7.76 -7.92 -0.05
N ASN A 133 -9.09 -7.79 -0.17
CA ASN A 133 -9.94 -7.23 0.89
C ASN A 133 -9.89 -8.05 2.20
N HIS A 134 -9.75 -9.37 2.11
CA HIS A 134 -9.57 -10.24 3.28
C HIS A 134 -8.21 -10.04 3.93
N CYS A 135 -7.15 -9.91 3.12
CA CYS A 135 -5.81 -9.62 3.61
C CYS A 135 -5.79 -8.27 4.34
N GLU A 136 -6.33 -7.21 3.73
CA GLU A 136 -6.36 -5.87 4.35
C GLU A 136 -7.09 -5.91 5.69
N ARG A 137 -8.30 -6.51 5.73
CA ARG A 137 -9.06 -6.67 6.99
C ARG A 137 -8.27 -7.41 8.07
N LYS A 138 -7.50 -8.44 7.70
CA LYS A 138 -6.64 -9.17 8.65
C LYS A 138 -5.44 -8.35 9.11
N VAL A 139 -4.78 -7.63 8.21
CA VAL A 139 -3.62 -6.79 8.53
C VAL A 139 -4.04 -5.64 9.43
N SER A 140 -5.09 -4.90 9.10
CA SER A 140 -5.58 -3.78 9.93
C SER A 140 -5.96 -4.23 11.35
N ARG A 141 -6.56 -5.41 11.51
CA ARG A 141 -6.89 -5.98 12.83
C ARG A 141 -5.67 -6.42 13.63
N CYS A 142 -4.60 -6.84 12.97
CA CYS A 142 -3.38 -7.33 13.63
C CYS A 142 -2.37 -6.22 13.94
N ALA A 143 -2.46 -5.08 13.26
CA ALA A 143 -1.47 -4.02 13.31
C ALA A 143 -1.58 -3.07 14.51
N SER A 144 -2.69 -3.12 15.24
CA SER A 144 -2.89 -2.24 16.41
C SER A 144 -2.08 -2.74 17.61
N VAL A 145 -0.93 -2.11 17.87
CA VAL A 145 -0.18 -2.26 19.12
C VAL A 145 -0.19 -0.95 19.88
N LYS A 146 -0.57 -1.02 21.16
CA LYS A 146 -0.41 0.09 22.10
C LYS A 146 1.06 0.15 22.53
N ASN A 147 1.62 1.35 22.69
CA ASN A 147 2.94 1.60 23.28
C ASN A 147 4.17 1.31 22.39
N LEU A 148 4.06 1.47 21.07
CA LEU A 148 5.23 1.58 20.19
C LEU A 148 5.88 2.95 20.38
N THR A 149 7.21 2.97 20.52
CA THR A 149 8.00 4.22 20.61
C THR A 149 8.59 4.57 19.25
N LEU A 150 9.09 5.80 19.10
CA LEU A 150 9.88 6.19 17.93
C LEU A 150 11.09 5.26 17.76
N GLU A 151 11.78 4.92 18.85
CA GLU A 151 12.92 3.99 18.87
C GLU A 151 12.56 2.60 18.31
N ASP A 152 11.36 2.09 18.62
CA ASP A 152 10.88 0.82 18.06
C ASP A 152 10.73 0.89 16.52
N LEU A 153 10.28 2.05 16.01
CA LEU A 153 10.12 2.28 14.57
C LEU A 153 11.46 2.45 13.86
N LEU A 154 12.40 3.20 14.46
CA LEU A 154 13.76 3.34 13.94
C LEU A 154 14.50 2.00 13.94
N THR A 155 14.35 1.21 15.01
CA THR A 155 14.91 -0.15 15.08
C THR A 155 14.32 -1.07 14.01
N LEU A 156 13.01 -0.97 13.75
CA LEU A 156 12.36 -1.70 12.65
C LEU A 156 12.90 -1.24 11.29
N MET A 157 12.96 0.07 11.04
CA MET A 157 13.52 0.65 9.82
C MET A 157 14.94 0.15 9.55
N GLU A 158 15.82 0.19 10.54
CA GLU A 158 17.20 -0.32 10.47
C GLU A 158 17.31 -1.83 10.22
N SER A 159 16.24 -2.57 10.53
CA SER A 159 16.21 -4.02 10.35
C SER A 159 15.75 -4.46 8.96
N LEU A 160 15.03 -3.59 8.24
CA LEU A 160 14.54 -3.89 6.89
C LEU A 160 15.71 -3.87 5.89
N PRO A 161 15.66 -4.71 4.83
CA PRO A 161 16.68 -4.69 3.78
C PRO A 161 16.46 -3.54 2.79
N GLY A 162 17.48 -3.23 1.99
CA GLY A 162 17.39 -2.20 0.95
C GLY A 162 17.59 -0.78 1.47
N GLU A 163 17.05 0.17 0.72
CA GLU A 163 17.10 1.60 1.04
C GLU A 163 16.24 1.89 2.27
N LYS A 164 16.78 2.68 3.18
CA LYS A 164 16.08 3.05 4.41
C LYS A 164 15.06 4.14 4.11
N VAL A 165 13.95 4.10 4.84
CA VAL A 165 13.05 5.27 4.93
C VAL A 165 13.81 6.38 5.66
N ASN A 166 13.70 7.63 5.23
CA ASN A 166 14.41 8.72 5.90
C ASN A 166 13.89 8.87 7.33
N GLU A 167 14.78 9.21 8.27
CA GLU A 167 14.39 9.37 9.67
C GLU A 167 13.36 10.50 9.84
N GLU A 168 13.48 11.56 9.04
CA GLU A 168 12.53 12.67 9.00
C GLU A 168 11.11 12.19 8.62
N ASP A 169 11.01 11.24 7.69
CA ASP A 169 9.74 10.64 7.27
C ASP A 169 9.15 9.76 8.38
N VAL A 170 10.00 9.05 9.15
CA VAL A 170 9.56 8.28 10.33
C VAL A 170 9.06 9.22 11.43
N GLN A 171 9.75 10.34 11.67
CA GLN A 171 9.32 11.36 12.62
C GLN A 171 8.00 12.01 12.18
N ALA A 172 7.86 12.36 10.90
CA ALA A 172 6.63 12.90 10.32
C ALA A 172 5.46 11.93 10.46
N LEU A 173 5.70 10.63 10.27
CA LEU A 173 4.72 9.56 10.50
C LEU A 173 4.25 9.52 11.96
N VAL A 174 5.16 9.61 12.94
CA VAL A 174 4.77 9.63 14.37
C VAL A 174 3.95 10.88 14.73
N ARG A 175 4.23 12.01 14.08
CA ARG A 175 3.48 13.27 14.28
C ARG A 175 2.09 13.23 13.65
N SER A 176 1.95 12.61 12.47
CA SER A 176 0.74 12.67 11.64
C SER A 176 -0.19 11.46 11.79
N CYS A 177 0.31 10.31 12.27
CA CYS A 177 -0.47 9.08 12.35
C CYS A 177 -0.94 8.73 13.77
N PRO A 178 -2.07 8.00 13.88
CA PRO A 178 -2.39 7.29 15.11
C PRO A 178 -1.43 6.10 15.30
N SER A 179 -1.05 5.81 16.56
CA SER A 179 -0.03 4.80 16.89
C SER A 179 -0.35 3.39 16.38
N GLN A 180 -1.63 3.07 16.22
CA GLN A 180 -2.11 1.81 15.65
C GLN A 180 -1.72 1.61 14.18
N ARG A 181 -1.31 2.68 13.48
CA ARG A 181 -0.94 2.66 12.07
C ARG A 181 0.55 2.76 11.81
N TYR A 182 1.38 3.01 12.83
CA TYR A 182 2.80 3.29 12.62
C TYR A 182 3.54 2.21 11.84
N ILE A 183 3.36 0.94 12.21
CA ILE A 183 4.04 -0.16 11.51
C ILE A 183 3.58 -0.26 10.07
N LEU A 184 2.27 -0.13 9.82
CA LEU A 184 1.74 -0.27 8.48
C LEU A 184 2.22 0.87 7.57
N GLN A 185 2.24 2.10 8.10
CA GLN A 185 2.74 3.24 7.34
C GLN A 185 4.24 3.17 7.11
N LEU A 186 5.02 2.72 8.09
CA LEU A 186 6.45 2.55 7.91
C LEU A 186 6.77 1.49 6.84
N LEU A 187 6.04 0.38 6.83
CA LEU A 187 6.20 -0.65 5.81
C LEU A 187 5.76 -0.16 4.43
N HIS A 188 4.74 0.70 4.36
CA HIS A 188 4.29 1.32 3.12
C HIS A 188 5.33 2.30 2.57
N LEU A 189 5.90 3.18 3.41
CA LEU A 189 7.01 4.05 3.04
C LEU A 189 8.22 3.25 2.54
N TRP A 190 8.61 2.22 3.29
CA TRP A 190 9.70 1.32 2.88
C TRP A 190 9.41 0.68 1.52
N LYS A 191 8.15 0.29 1.28
CA LYS A 191 7.71 -0.34 0.04
C LYS A 191 7.80 0.59 -1.16
N ILE A 192 7.43 1.85 -0.99
CA ILE A 192 7.53 2.88 -2.02
C ILE A 192 8.99 3.12 -2.41
N GLN A 193 9.89 3.15 -1.42
CA GLN A 193 11.31 3.37 -1.63
C GLN A 193 12.00 2.14 -2.24
N ASN A 194 11.57 0.93 -1.85
CA ASN A 194 12.12 -0.34 -2.30
C ASN A 194 11.20 -1.03 -3.31
N ARG A 195 10.93 -0.34 -4.42
CA ARG A 195 10.17 -0.90 -5.55
C ARG A 195 10.86 -2.17 -6.05
N GLY A 196 10.08 -3.18 -6.42
CA GLY A 196 10.62 -4.47 -6.85
C GLY A 196 10.94 -5.45 -5.71
N GLN A 197 11.19 -4.98 -4.48
CA GLN A 197 11.46 -5.89 -3.37
C GLN A 197 10.20 -6.58 -2.85
N ASP A 198 10.36 -7.85 -2.45
CA ASP A 198 9.31 -8.70 -1.89
C ASP A 198 9.13 -8.41 -0.39
N LEU A 199 7.96 -7.89 -0.02
CA LEU A 199 7.64 -7.53 1.36
C LEU A 199 7.66 -8.74 2.31
N ALA A 200 7.22 -9.92 1.86
CA ALA A 200 7.22 -11.13 2.69
C ALA A 200 8.65 -11.55 3.06
N LYS A 201 9.56 -11.51 2.08
CA LYS A 201 10.99 -11.78 2.29
C LYS A 201 11.64 -10.72 3.17
N ALA A 202 11.33 -9.44 2.95
CA ALA A 202 11.84 -8.34 3.75
C ALA A 202 11.42 -8.44 5.22
N LEU A 203 10.14 -8.73 5.49
CA LEU A 203 9.64 -8.97 6.85
C LEU A 203 10.30 -10.19 7.50
N SER A 204 10.52 -11.27 6.74
CA SER A 204 11.19 -12.47 7.22
C SER A 204 12.65 -12.20 7.60
N TYR A 205 13.35 -11.39 6.80
CA TYR A 205 14.71 -10.93 7.07
C TYR A 205 14.76 -10.02 8.31
N SER A 206 13.91 -8.99 8.35
CA SER A 206 13.80 -8.05 9.46
C SER A 206 13.52 -8.75 10.79
N LEU A 207 12.60 -9.71 10.81
CA LEU A 207 12.31 -10.51 12.01
C LEU A 207 13.52 -11.24 12.58
N ARG A 208 14.39 -11.80 11.72
CA ARG A 208 15.63 -12.45 12.17
C ARG A 208 16.60 -11.43 12.77
N LYS A 209 16.79 -10.29 12.10
CA LYS A 209 17.70 -9.22 12.54
C LYS A 209 17.23 -8.58 13.85
N LEU A 210 15.93 -8.35 14.00
CA LEU A 210 15.32 -7.83 15.25
C LEU A 210 15.45 -8.81 16.40
N HIS A 211 15.29 -10.12 16.15
CA HIS A 211 15.47 -11.14 17.17
C HIS A 211 16.91 -11.19 17.69
N LEU A 212 17.90 -11.07 16.79
CA LEU A 212 19.31 -11.01 17.15
C LEU A 212 19.66 -9.75 17.96
N LYS A 213 19.04 -8.61 17.64
CA LYS A 213 19.23 -7.34 18.37
C LYS A 213 18.47 -7.24 19.70
N GLY A 214 17.74 -8.29 20.11
CA GLY A 214 16.97 -8.26 21.36
C GLY A 214 15.79 -7.29 21.34
N ALA A 215 15.19 -7.05 20.18
CA ALA A 215 14.08 -6.11 20.02
C ALA A 215 12.88 -6.45 20.94
N ARG A 216 12.10 -5.42 21.28
CA ARG A 216 10.97 -5.56 22.22
C ARG A 216 9.97 -6.62 21.73
N ARG A 217 9.53 -7.49 22.66
CA ARG A 217 8.58 -8.58 22.38
C ARG A 217 7.28 -8.14 21.67
N PRO A 218 6.66 -7.00 22.00
CA PRO A 218 5.47 -6.52 21.28
C PRO A 218 5.72 -6.31 19.78
N LEU A 219 6.85 -5.67 19.42
CA LEU A 219 7.26 -5.43 18.03
C LEU A 219 7.49 -6.74 17.27
N LEU A 220 8.20 -7.69 17.87
CA LEU A 220 8.43 -9.02 17.27
C LEU A 220 7.11 -9.78 17.03
N LYS A 221 6.18 -9.74 17.99
CA LYS A 221 4.89 -10.45 17.89
C LYS A 221 4.03 -9.92 16.75
N ILE A 222 3.93 -8.59 16.61
CA ILE A 222 3.12 -7.98 15.55
C ILE A 222 3.73 -8.20 14.17
N LEU A 223 5.04 -8.01 14.01
CA LEU A 223 5.72 -8.25 12.73
C LEU A 223 5.61 -9.72 12.30
N LYS A 224 5.67 -10.66 13.26
CA LYS A 224 5.45 -12.09 12.98
C LYS A 224 4.02 -12.37 12.49
N ARG A 225 3.02 -11.66 13.02
CA ARG A 225 1.62 -11.78 12.55
C ARG A 225 1.47 -11.21 11.14
N ILE A 226 1.96 -10.00 10.89
CA ILE A 226 1.91 -9.36 9.57
C ILE A 226 2.65 -10.22 8.54
N SER A 227 3.87 -10.68 8.85
CA SER A 227 4.65 -11.57 7.99
C SER A 227 3.88 -12.84 7.61
N ARG A 228 3.19 -13.49 8.55
CA ARG A 228 2.36 -14.66 8.25
C ARG A 228 1.19 -14.34 7.33
N ILE A 229 0.53 -13.20 7.52
CA ILE A 229 -0.61 -12.79 6.68
C ILE A 229 -0.13 -12.53 5.25
N ILE A 230 0.93 -11.74 5.09
CA ILE A 230 1.51 -11.41 3.78
C ILE A 230 2.07 -12.67 3.09
N SER A 231 2.66 -13.60 3.86
CA SER A 231 3.27 -14.83 3.33
C SER A 231 2.27 -15.96 3.03
N ALA A 232 0.98 -15.84 3.37
CA ALA A 232 -0.03 -16.89 3.18
C ALA A 232 -0.46 -17.08 1.69
N SER A 233 0.50 -16.92 0.79
CA SER A 233 0.43 -16.54 -0.63
C SER A 233 0.31 -17.70 -1.63
N SER A 234 -0.16 -18.89 -1.22
CA SER A 234 -0.51 -19.92 -2.23
C SER A 234 -1.56 -19.42 -3.21
N ILE A 235 -2.40 -18.49 -2.74
CA ILE A 235 -3.44 -17.81 -3.48
C ILE A 235 -2.89 -16.84 -4.55
N TYR A 236 -1.76 -16.16 -4.31
CA TYR A 236 -1.25 -15.15 -5.27
C TYR A 236 -0.74 -15.82 -6.55
N ARG A 237 -0.07 -16.98 -6.43
CA ARG A 237 0.34 -17.83 -7.56
C ARG A 237 -0.86 -18.40 -8.32
N MET A 238 -1.94 -18.71 -7.62
CA MET A 238 -3.18 -19.17 -8.28
C MET A 238 -3.78 -18.05 -9.12
N TYR A 239 -3.81 -16.81 -8.61
CA TYR A 239 -4.31 -15.64 -9.31
C TYR A 239 -3.46 -15.25 -10.52
N GLU A 240 -2.15 -15.29 -10.38
CA GLU A 240 -1.20 -15.09 -11.48
C GLU A 240 -1.48 -16.07 -12.62
N LYS A 241 -1.54 -17.37 -12.32
CA LYS A 241 -1.85 -18.42 -13.32
C LYS A 241 -3.22 -18.20 -13.97
N MET A 242 -4.22 -17.84 -13.19
CA MET A 242 -5.57 -17.57 -13.69
C MET A 242 -5.57 -16.42 -14.69
N ILE A 243 -4.93 -15.29 -14.38
CA ILE A 243 -4.87 -14.13 -15.29
C ILE A 243 -4.05 -14.47 -16.54
N VAL A 244 -2.91 -15.15 -16.39
CA VAL A 244 -2.07 -15.55 -17.53
C VAL A 244 -2.84 -16.47 -18.49
N ASN A 245 -3.55 -17.47 -17.97
CA ASN A 245 -4.37 -18.36 -18.79
C ASN A 245 -5.46 -17.58 -19.54
N MET A 246 -6.15 -16.65 -18.89
CA MET A 246 -7.14 -15.79 -19.57
C MET A 246 -6.53 -14.99 -20.73
N ILE A 247 -5.32 -14.46 -20.56
CA ILE A 247 -4.61 -13.71 -21.61
C ILE A 247 -4.20 -14.64 -22.77
N GLN A 248 -3.81 -15.88 -22.48
CA GLN A 248 -3.39 -16.89 -23.46
C GLN A 248 -4.60 -17.50 -24.21
N ASP A 249 -5.71 -17.75 -23.52
CA ASP A 249 -6.95 -18.26 -24.12
C ASP A 249 -7.55 -17.22 -25.08
N ASN A 250 -7.49 -15.92 -24.72
CA ASN A 250 -7.88 -14.83 -25.61
C ASN A 250 -7.07 -14.77 -26.91
N THR A 251 -5.86 -15.35 -26.97
CA THR A 251 -5.11 -15.49 -28.22
C THR A 251 -5.54 -16.66 -29.08
N CYS A 252 -6.15 -17.70 -28.50
CA CYS A 252 -6.59 -18.88 -29.25
C CYS A 252 -7.87 -18.62 -30.06
N PHE A 253 -8.72 -17.70 -29.60
CA PHE A 253 -10.00 -17.38 -30.25
C PHE A 253 -9.92 -16.25 -31.31
N LYS A 254 -8.78 -15.59 -31.52
CA LYS A 254 -8.64 -14.46 -32.47
C LYS A 254 -8.22 -14.86 -33.89
N THR A 255 -8.07 -16.15 -34.22
CA THR A 255 -7.80 -16.60 -35.60
C THR A 255 -9.05 -17.18 -36.26
N LYS A 256 -9.88 -16.29 -36.81
CA LYS A 256 -10.67 -16.48 -38.06
C LYS A 256 -11.42 -15.19 -38.38
N LEU A 257 -10.74 -14.26 -39.03
CA LEU A 257 -11.43 -13.37 -39.98
C LEU A 257 -11.72 -14.26 -41.20
N TYR A 258 -12.98 -14.63 -41.37
CA TYR A 258 -13.47 -15.06 -42.67
C TYR A 258 -13.33 -13.85 -43.59
N ASN A 259 -12.41 -13.92 -44.54
CA ASN A 259 -12.47 -13.07 -45.73
C ASN A 259 -13.56 -13.68 -46.61
N ASP A 260 -14.64 -12.92 -46.81
CA ASP A 260 -15.43 -12.99 -48.04
C ASP A 260 -14.72 -12.19 -49.14
#